data_AF-A0A920NPV0-F1
#
_entry.id   AF-A0A920NPV0-F1
#
_cell.length_a   1.000
_cell.length_b   1.000
_cell.length_c   1.000
_cell.angle_alpha   90.00
_cell.angle_beta   90.00
_cell.angle_gamma   90.00
#
_symmetry.space_group_name_H-M   'P 1'
#
loop_
_entity.id
_entity.type
_entity.pdbx_description
1 polymer ?
#
loop_
_entity_poly.entity_id
_entity_poly.type
_entity_poly.pdbx_seq_one_letter_code
_entity_poly.pdbx_strand_id
1 'polypeptide(L)'
;MPIRGPVAVFCRFAGCNLWSGLEEDRTTAVCRFCDTEFVGIDGPGGGKFDSPENLTNHILSFWNGVDEPFVVFTGGEPLLQMDDKLVRHSKRNMLR
;
A
#
# COMPACT_ATOMS: atom_id res chain seq x y z
N MET A 1 -21.37 3.72 -20.73
CA MET A 1 -19.95 3.98 -20.43
C MET A 1 -19.62 3.30 -19.11
N PRO A 2 -18.53 2.54 -19.00
CA PRO A 2 -18.14 1.96 -17.72
C PRO A 2 -17.78 3.08 -16.75
N ILE A 3 -18.33 3.05 -15.54
CA ILE A 3 -18.06 4.01 -14.48
C ILE A 3 -16.63 3.73 -14.01
N ARG A 4 -15.66 4.60 -14.36
CA ARG A 4 -14.29 4.51 -13.82
C ARG A 4 -14.19 5.29 -12.53
N GLY A 5 -13.52 4.71 -11.54
CA GLY A 5 -13.10 5.42 -10.33
C GLY A 5 -11.97 6.42 -10.62
N PRO A 6 -11.58 7.21 -9.60
CA PRO A 6 -10.44 8.10 -9.71
C PRO A 6 -9.16 7.32 -10.02
N VAL A 7 -8.22 7.97 -10.71
CA VAL A 7 -6.86 7.44 -10.87
C VAL A 7 -6.18 7.44 -9.50
N ALA A 8 -5.48 6.36 -9.15
CA ALA A 8 -4.84 6.21 -7.86
C ALA A 8 -3.49 5.50 -7.97
N VAL A 9 -2.52 5.89 -7.14
CA VAL A 9 -1.33 5.09 -6.88
C VAL A 9 -1.65 4.10 -5.76
N PHE A 10 -1.40 2.82 -5.98
CA PHE A 10 -1.59 1.80 -4.94
C PHE A 10 -0.28 1.59 -4.18
N CYS A 11 -0.31 1.82 -2.88
CA CYS A 11 0.78 1.49 -1.97
C CYS A 11 0.38 0.24 -1.17
N ARG A 12 0.96 -0.90 -1.54
CA ARG A 12 0.72 -2.20 -0.89
C ARG A 12 1.82 -2.48 0.11
N PHE A 13 1.52 -2.49 1.41
CA PHE A 13 2.48 -2.91 2.43
C PHE A 13 2.65 -4.42 2.45
N ALA A 14 3.81 -4.85 2.95
CA ALA A 14 4.11 -6.27 3.13
C ALA A 14 3.54 -6.80 4.46
N GLY A 15 3.07 -8.04 4.47
CA GLY A 15 2.61 -8.74 5.67
C GLY A 15 1.17 -8.43 6.11
N CYS A 16 0.53 -9.43 6.72
CA CYS A 16 -0.82 -9.37 7.27
C CYS A 16 -0.84 -10.07 8.64
N ASN A 17 -1.70 -9.62 9.55
CA ASN A 17 -1.87 -10.24 10.87
C ASN A 17 -2.80 -11.47 10.85
N LEU A 18 -3.57 -11.68 9.77
CA LEU A 18 -4.56 -12.76 9.69
C LEU A 18 -4.09 -13.97 8.86
N TRP A 19 -3.01 -13.82 8.09
CA TRP A 19 -2.38 -14.87 7.30
C TRP A 19 -0.93 -14.46 6.99
N SER A 20 0.01 -15.42 7.05
CA SER A 20 1.43 -15.18 6.75
C SER A 20 1.68 -14.79 5.29
N GLY A 21 0.75 -15.12 4.39
CA GLY A 21 0.93 -15.00 2.94
C GLY A 21 1.60 -16.23 2.32
N LEU A 22 1.97 -17.23 3.13
CA LEU A 22 2.48 -18.52 2.64
C LEU A 22 1.33 -19.51 2.47
N GLU A 23 1.31 -20.20 1.33
CA GLU A 23 0.23 -21.16 1.00
C GLU A 23 0.13 -22.32 1.99
N GLU A 24 1.25 -22.74 2.58
CA GLU A 24 1.28 -23.81 3.58
C GLU A 24 0.46 -23.46 4.83
N ASP A 25 0.43 -22.19 5.22
CA ASP A 25 -0.30 -21.70 6.39
C ASP A 25 -1.77 -21.37 6.08
N ARG A 26 -2.17 -21.34 4.80
CA ARG A 26 -3.51 -20.87 4.40
C ARG A 26 -4.64 -21.69 5.03
N THR A 27 -4.43 -23.00 5.22
CA THR A 27 -5.46 -23.90 5.76
C THR A 27 -5.73 -23.66 7.25
N THR A 28 -4.72 -23.22 8.00
CA THR A 28 -4.78 -22.96 9.44
C THR A 28 -4.95 -21.47 9.77
N ALA A 29 -4.74 -20.58 8.79
CA ALA A 29 -4.90 -19.14 8.93
C ALA A 29 -6.33 -18.70 9.29
N VAL A 30 -6.40 -17.50 9.87
CA VAL A 30 -7.67 -16.81 10.17
C VAL A 30 -8.33 -16.35 8.87
N CYS A 31 -7.54 -15.76 7.96
CA CYS A 31 -7.99 -15.40 6.62
C CYS A 31 -7.51 -16.46 5.61
N ARG A 32 -8.44 -17.15 4.93
CA ARG A 32 -8.12 -18.25 3.99
C ARG A 32 -8.47 -17.95 2.53
N PHE A 33 -9.22 -16.87 2.30
CA PHE A 33 -9.77 -16.49 0.99
C PHE A 33 -8.99 -15.36 0.31
N CYS A 34 -7.86 -14.91 0.89
CA CYS A 34 -7.08 -13.81 0.34
C CYS A 34 -6.51 -14.18 -1.04
N ASP A 35 -6.73 -13.31 -2.01
CA ASP A 35 -6.32 -13.41 -3.41
C ASP A 35 -5.06 -12.57 -3.73
N THR A 36 -4.48 -11.97 -2.71
CA THR A 36 -3.42 -10.97 -2.83
C THR A 36 -2.09 -11.54 -2.36
N GLU A 37 -1.05 -11.38 -3.18
CA GLU A 37 0.34 -11.60 -2.79
C GLU A 37 0.90 -10.36 -2.07
N PHE A 38 1.33 -10.51 -0.82
CA PHE A 38 1.83 -9.42 0.04
C PHE A 38 3.10 -9.80 0.81
N VAL A 39 3.79 -10.89 0.42
CA VAL A 39 5.03 -11.33 1.05
C VAL A 39 6.22 -10.68 0.36
N GLY A 40 7.14 -10.12 1.15
CA GLY A 40 8.35 -9.49 0.63
C GLY A 40 8.14 -8.06 0.11
N ILE A 41 9.19 -7.52 -0.50
CA ILE A 41 9.25 -6.13 -1.01
C ILE A 41 9.81 -6.06 -2.43
N ASP A 42 9.88 -7.18 -3.14
CA ASP A 42 10.55 -7.30 -4.45
C ASP A 42 9.62 -6.97 -5.64
N GLY A 43 8.39 -6.55 -5.35
CA GLY A 43 7.42 -6.15 -6.36
C GLY A 43 7.75 -4.80 -7.04
N PRO A 44 6.99 -4.40 -8.07
CA PRO A 44 7.20 -3.14 -8.77
C PRO A 44 7.10 -1.93 -7.84
N GLY A 45 8.17 -1.12 -7.80
CA GLY A 45 8.26 0.01 -6.87
C GLY A 45 8.36 -0.39 -5.40
N GLY A 46 8.53 -1.69 -5.11
CA GLY A 46 8.74 -2.22 -3.78
C GLY A 46 10.11 -1.86 -3.22
N GLY A 47 10.19 -1.80 -1.90
CA GLY A 47 11.41 -1.41 -1.22
C GLY A 47 11.17 -1.21 0.27
N LYS A 48 12.25 -0.91 0.99
CA LYS A 48 12.20 -0.51 2.39
C LYS A 48 12.37 1.00 2.48
N PHE A 49 11.40 1.66 3.11
CA PHE A 49 11.42 3.10 3.33
C PHE A 49 11.63 3.34 4.82
N ASP A 50 12.66 4.13 5.15
CA ASP A 50 13.07 4.47 6.51
C ASP A 50 12.35 5.69 7.09
N SER A 51 11.61 6.42 6.25
CA SER A 51 10.91 7.64 6.61
C SER A 51 9.61 7.84 5.81
N PRO A 52 8.59 8.49 6.40
CA PRO A 52 7.40 8.96 5.70
C PRO A 52 7.68 9.82 4.47
N GLU A 53 8.72 10.65 4.56
CA GLU A 53 9.21 11.53 3.49
C GLU A 53 9.59 10.71 2.26
N ASN A 54 10.45 9.70 2.45
CA ASN A 54 10.95 8.86 1.37
C ASN A 54 9.82 8.05 0.72
N LEU A 55 8.91 7.50 1.52
CA LEU A 55 7.75 6.78 0.98
C LEU A 55 6.81 7.72 0.18
N THR A 56 6.50 8.90 0.71
CA THR A 56 5.60 9.86 0.05
C THR A 56 6.18 10.36 -1.27
N ASN A 57 7.46 10.72 -1.29
CA ASN A 57 8.16 11.14 -2.51
C ASN A 57 8.20 10.03 -3.55
N HIS A 58 8.42 8.79 -3.11
CA HIS A 58 8.40 7.63 -4.00
C HIS A 58 7.02 7.42 -4.62
N ILE A 59 5.94 7.48 -3.82
CA ILE A 59 4.55 7.40 -4.31
C ILE A 59 4.26 8.50 -5.34
N LEU A 60 4.66 9.74 -5.04
CA LEU A 60 4.46 10.88 -5.93
C LEU A 60 5.23 10.74 -7.25
N SER A 61 6.36 10.03 -7.27
CA SER A 61 7.11 9.79 -8.51
C SER A 61 6.36 8.96 -9.54
N PHE A 62 5.34 8.19 -9.12
CA PHE A 62 4.46 7.43 -10.01
C PHE A 62 3.26 8.24 -10.50
N TRP A 63 2.99 9.41 -9.92
CA TRP A 63 1.87 10.24 -10.34
C TRP A 63 2.20 11.01 -11.61
N ASN A 64 1.37 10.83 -12.64
CA ASN A 64 1.50 11.52 -13.92
C ASN A 64 0.21 12.29 -14.31
N GLY A 65 -0.72 12.46 -13.36
CA GLY A 65 -1.96 13.19 -13.55
C GLY A 65 -1.81 14.69 -13.39
N VAL A 66 -2.74 15.45 -13.97
CA VAL A 66 -2.86 16.91 -13.78
C VAL A 66 -3.64 17.28 -12.53
N ASP A 67 -4.42 16.33 -12.00
CA ASP A 67 -5.24 16.49 -10.80
C ASP A 67 -4.43 16.17 -9.53
N GLU A 68 -5.05 16.41 -8.37
CA GLU A 68 -4.49 16.08 -7.07
C GLU A 68 -4.14 14.58 -6.98
N PRO A 69 -2.90 14.21 -6.58
CA PRO A 69 -2.51 12.83 -6.38
C PRO A 69 -3.40 12.12 -5.38
N PHE A 70 -3.86 10.92 -5.74
CA PHE A 70 -4.66 10.06 -4.86
C PHE A 70 -3.92 8.74 -4.60
N VAL A 71 -3.81 8.36 -3.34
CA VAL A 71 -3.17 7.10 -2.93
C VAL A 71 -4.17 6.15 -2.28
N VAL A 72 -4.04 4.86 -2.58
CA VAL A 72 -4.71 3.81 -1.83
C VAL A 72 -3.65 3.04 -1.06
N PHE A 73 -3.60 3.24 0.26
CA PHE A 73 -2.82 2.40 1.16
C PHE A 73 -3.56 1.08 1.42
N THR A 74 -2.89 -0.04 1.18
CA THR A 74 -3.46 -1.39 1.25
C THR A 74 -2.38 -2.41 1.63
N GLY A 75 -2.75 -3.69 1.76
CA GLY A 75 -1.86 -4.85 1.83
C GLY A 75 -0.97 -4.96 3.08
N GLY A 76 -0.52 -6.16 3.45
CA GLY A 76 -1.51 -7.20 3.72
C GLY A 76 -2.53 -6.63 4.70
N GLU A 77 -2.06 -6.14 5.85
CA GLU A 77 -2.80 -5.23 6.74
C GLU A 77 -2.05 -3.88 6.84
N PRO A 78 -2.55 -2.79 6.21
CA PRO A 78 -1.84 -1.51 6.17
C PRO A 78 -1.65 -0.90 7.55
N LEU A 79 -2.57 -1.12 8.50
CA LEU A 79 -2.48 -0.56 9.85
C LEU A 79 -1.37 -1.18 10.70
N LEU A 80 -0.69 -2.23 10.23
CA LEU A 80 0.52 -2.73 10.90
C LEU A 80 1.73 -1.82 10.73
N GLN A 81 1.75 -0.98 9.69
CA GLN A 81 2.89 -0.15 9.33
C GLN A 81 2.54 1.33 9.18
N MET A 82 1.29 1.65 8.85
CA MET A 82 0.83 3.03 8.76
C MET A 82 0.79 3.68 10.15
N ASP A 83 1.31 4.89 10.23
CA ASP A 83 1.27 5.71 11.43
C ASP A 83 0.80 7.15 11.14
N ASP A 84 0.61 7.90 12.22
CA ASP A 84 0.25 9.31 12.18
C ASP A 84 1.26 10.17 11.42
N LYS A 85 2.55 9.81 11.42
CA LYS A 85 3.58 10.60 10.75
C LYS A 85 3.42 10.47 9.25
N LEU A 86 3.19 9.25 8.75
CA LEU A 86 2.88 8.98 7.36
C LEU A 86 1.62 9.72 6.92
N VAL A 87 0.51 9.59 7.66
CA VAL A 87 -0.74 10.28 7.31
C VAL A 87 -0.57 11.80 7.25
N ARG A 88 0.13 12.39 8.23
CA ARG A 88 0.41 13.83 8.24
C ARG A 88 1.31 14.23 7.08
N HIS A 89 2.35 13.46 6.79
CA HIS A 89 3.29 13.75 5.70
C HIS A 89 2.60 13.68 4.33
N SER A 90 1.79 12.65 4.08
CA SER A 90 0.98 12.52 2.87
C SER A 90 0.07 13.73 2.65
N LYS A 91 -0.70 14.11 3.68
CA LYS A 91 -1.62 15.26 3.60
C LYS A 91 -0.90 16.59 3.36
N ARG A 92 0.29 16.79 3.94
CA ARG A 92 1.12 17.99 3.72
C ARG A 92 1.60 18.12 2.27
N ASN A 93 1.77 17.00 1.57
CA ASN A 93 2.16 16.95 0.16
C ASN A 93 0.95 16.84 -0.79
N MET A 94 -0.26 17.17 -0.32
CA MET A 94 -1.51 17.10 -1.10
C MET A 94 -1.83 15.71 -1.65
N LEU A 95 -1.25 14.66 -1.08
CA LEU A 95 -1.57 13.28 -1.40
C LEU A 95 -2.86 12.93 -0.65
N ARG A 96 -3.94 12.70 -1.41
CA ARG A 96 -5.27 12.38 -0.88
C ARG A 96 -5.46 10.90 -0.61
#